data_AF-A0A1S0TMN9-F1
#
_entry.id   AF-A0A1S0TMN9-F1
#
_cell.length_a   1.000
_cell.length_b   1.000
_cell.length_c   1.000
_cell.angle_alpha   90.00
_cell.angle_beta   90.00
_cell.angle_gamma   90.00
#
_symmetry.space_group_name_H-M   'P 1'
#
loop_
_entity.id
_entity.type
_entity.pdbx_description
1 polymer ?
#
loop_
_entity_poly.entity_id
_entity_poly.type
_entity_poly.pdbx_seq_one_letter_code
_entity_poly.pdbx_strand_id
1 'polypeptide(L)'
;MINYTTQACMKSCYQKRLIQDCNCVDPSFVTRDDIRTFYATGDSQPTACDVTLQMQFDCVRRSMENSTKSGFCEKECPQPCHEQGYISRVTTSLWPRTSYYNRIKDLWERQFPSMETIREAREARTNLAKLEVYYEELNYESVVESPSQDVWDLLSNIGGTLGLYVGMSFLTIGEFIELFFRCIALPHKRIYSV
;
A
#
# COMPACT_ATOMS: atom_id res chain seq x y z
N MET A 1 -4.52 -6.15 13.30
CA MET A 1 -3.28 -5.90 12.53
C MET A 1 -3.66 -5.04 11.35
N ILE A 2 -3.00 -3.90 11.17
CA ILE A 2 -3.22 -3.01 10.03
C ILE A 2 -2.32 -3.53 8.91
N ASN A 3 -2.88 -3.87 7.74
CA ASN A 3 -2.07 -4.24 6.58
C ASN A 3 -1.37 -3.02 6.02
N TYR A 4 -0.13 -3.21 5.58
CA TYR A 4 0.66 -2.13 4.99
C TYR A 4 0.00 -1.63 3.70
N THR A 5 -0.24 -0.34 3.63
CA THR A 5 -0.62 0.37 2.40
C THR A 5 0.22 1.63 2.30
N THR A 6 0.50 2.10 1.08
CA THR A 6 1.24 3.34 0.86
C THR A 6 0.58 4.53 1.56
N GLN A 7 -0.75 4.63 1.48
CA GLN A 7 -1.50 5.70 2.14
C GLN A 7 -1.38 5.65 3.66
N ALA A 8 -1.44 4.46 4.27
CA ALA A 8 -1.26 4.31 5.71
C ALA A 8 0.17 4.67 6.14
N CYS A 9 1.17 4.26 5.36
CA CYS A 9 2.57 4.64 5.59
C CYS A 9 2.77 6.15 5.51
N MET A 10 2.27 6.80 4.45
CA MET A 10 2.39 8.24 4.25
C MET A 10 1.75 9.03 5.40
N LYS A 11 0.54 8.65 5.84
CA LYS A 11 -0.12 9.26 7.00
C LYS A 11 0.66 9.06 8.29
N SER A 12 1.21 7.87 8.49
CA SER A 12 2.02 7.54 9.68
C SER A 12 3.35 8.30 9.70
N CYS A 13 4.02 8.43 8.55
CA CYS A 13 5.24 9.20 8.40
C CYS A 13 5.00 10.69 8.68
N TYR A 14 3.93 11.25 8.12
CA TYR A 14 3.51 12.62 8.39
C TYR A 14 3.30 12.85 9.89
N GLN A 15 2.54 11.98 10.57
CA GLN A 15 2.31 12.12 12.01
C GLN A 15 3.60 11.99 12.84
N LYS A 16 4.46 11.04 12.50
CA LYS A 16 5.76 10.87 13.16
C LYS A 16 6.62 12.13 13.02
N ARG A 17 6.60 12.75 11.84
CA ARG A 17 7.35 13.98 11.58
C ARG A 17 6.78 15.17 12.32
N LEU A 18 5.45 15.27 12.35
CA LEU A 18 4.74 16.34 13.05
C LEU A 18 5.00 16.31 14.57
N ILE A 19 5.06 15.12 15.17
CA ILE A 19 5.43 14.95 16.58
C ILE A 19 6.87 15.39 16.83
N GLN A 20 7.80 15.09 15.91
CA GLN A 20 9.20 15.52 16.06
C GLN A 20 9.39 17.03 15.92
N ASP A 21 8.70 17.66 14.98
CA ASP A 21 8.87 19.09 14.70
C ASP A 21 8.04 19.99 15.63
N CYS A 22 6.83 19.55 16.01
CA CYS A 22 5.82 20.37 16.70
C CYS A 22 5.27 19.76 18.00
N ASN A 23 5.67 18.54 18.37
CA ASN A 23 5.22 17.80 19.57
C ASN A 23 3.69 17.68 19.72
N CYS A 24 2.99 17.60 18.59
CA CYS A 24 1.53 17.44 18.54
C CYS A 24 1.12 16.50 17.40
N VAL A 25 -0.10 15.98 17.48
CA VAL A 25 -0.67 15.04 16.49
C VAL A 25 -1.80 15.70 15.73
N ASP A 26 -1.88 15.49 14.42
CA ASP A 26 -2.95 16.05 13.59
C ASP A 26 -4.29 15.33 13.87
N PRO A 27 -5.33 16.05 14.34
CA PRO A 27 -6.61 15.47 14.71
C PRO A 27 -7.42 14.94 13.51
N SER A 28 -7.01 15.24 12.28
CA SER A 28 -7.69 14.77 11.06
C SER A 28 -7.51 13.27 10.81
N PHE A 29 -6.47 12.66 11.39
CA PHE A 29 -6.12 11.25 11.16
C PHE A 29 -6.24 10.37 12.41
N VAL A 30 -6.29 10.95 13.61
CA VAL A 30 -6.38 10.21 14.87
C VAL A 30 -7.41 10.84 15.79
N THR A 31 -8.16 9.98 16.50
CA THR A 31 -9.05 10.43 17.57
C THR A 31 -8.30 10.57 18.89
N ARG A 32 -8.91 11.23 19.89
CA ARG A 32 -8.31 11.35 21.24
C ARG A 32 -8.09 9.99 21.91
N ASP A 33 -8.93 9.01 21.60
CA ASP A 33 -8.82 7.66 22.16
C ASP A 33 -7.72 6.84 21.46
N ASP A 34 -7.49 7.08 20.17
CA ASP A 34 -6.36 6.51 19.44
C ASP A 34 -5.02 6.96 20.05
N ILE A 35 -4.88 8.26 20.35
CA ILE A 35 -3.65 8.81 20.96
C ILE A 35 -3.33 8.10 22.28
N ARG A 36 -4.36 7.81 23.10
CA ARG A 36 -4.21 7.11 24.38
C ARG A 36 -3.80 5.65 24.25
N THR A 37 -4.16 5.04 23.13
CA THR A 37 -3.93 3.62 22.85
C THR A 37 -2.58 3.40 22.18
N PHE A 38 -2.16 4.29 21.28
CA PHE A 38 -0.94 4.15 20.48
C PHE A 38 0.31 4.75 21.14
N TYR A 39 0.16 5.76 21.99
CA TYR A 39 1.28 6.37 22.71
C TYR A 39 1.20 6.01 24.18
N ALA A 40 2.28 5.41 24.70
CA ALA A 40 2.37 4.99 26.10
C ALA A 40 2.02 6.15 27.04
N THR A 41 1.23 5.85 28.07
CA THR A 41 0.81 6.79 29.11
C THR A 41 2.03 7.25 29.92
N GLY A 42 2.45 8.50 29.70
CA GLY A 42 3.59 9.16 30.35
C GLY A 42 3.76 10.61 29.87
N ASP A 43 4.82 11.29 30.34
CA ASP A 43 5.14 12.71 30.06
C ASP A 43 5.35 13.06 28.57
N SER A 44 5.41 12.04 27.71
CA SER A 44 5.67 12.13 26.28
C SER A 44 4.44 11.85 25.40
N GLN A 45 3.22 11.84 25.95
CA GLN A 45 2.02 11.66 25.14
C GLN A 45 1.69 12.96 24.36
N PRO A 46 1.80 12.95 23.02
CA PRO A 46 1.56 14.16 22.24
C PRO A 46 0.06 14.51 22.26
N THR A 47 -0.26 15.77 22.49
CA THR A 47 -1.64 16.26 22.42
C THR A 47 -2.06 16.49 20.97
N ALA A 48 -3.36 16.49 20.68
CA ALA A 48 -3.85 16.94 19.39
C ALA A 48 -3.41 18.40 19.14
N CYS A 49 -2.97 18.71 17.92
CA CYS A 49 -2.58 20.07 17.55
C CYS A 49 -3.80 21.01 17.62
N ASP A 50 -3.62 22.17 18.24
CA ASP A 50 -4.62 23.23 18.32
C ASP A 50 -4.38 24.24 17.20
N VAL A 51 -5.25 24.18 16.18
CA VAL A 51 -5.19 25.06 15.01
C VAL A 51 -5.62 26.50 15.31
N THR A 52 -6.15 26.79 16.50
CA THR A 52 -6.48 28.16 16.93
C THR A 52 -5.25 28.93 17.40
N LEU A 53 -4.19 28.22 17.81
CA LEU A 53 -2.92 28.81 18.22
C LEU A 53 -2.03 29.06 17.00
N GLN A 54 -1.79 30.34 16.69
CA GLN A 54 -0.96 30.75 15.54
C GLN A 54 0.39 30.04 15.49
N MET A 55 1.05 29.88 16.65
CA MET A 55 2.36 29.22 16.74
C MET A 55 2.33 27.75 16.32
N GLN A 56 1.30 27.00 16.75
CA GLN A 56 1.14 25.60 16.36
C GLN A 56 0.74 25.47 14.90
N PHE A 57 -0.16 26.32 14.42
CA PHE A 57 -0.56 26.37 13.02
C PHE A 57 0.63 26.62 12.08
N ASP A 58 1.48 27.61 12.40
CA ASP A 58 2.68 27.89 11.61
C ASP A 58 3.69 26.75 11.66
N CYS A 59 3.80 26.04 12.79
CA CYS A 59 4.67 24.87 12.92
C CYS A 59 4.21 23.73 12.01
N VAL A 60 2.93 23.35 12.08
CA VAL A 60 2.32 22.28 11.27
C VAL A 60 2.52 22.58 9.78
N ARG A 61 2.22 23.81 9.35
CA ARG A 61 2.38 24.23 7.96
C ARG A 61 3.84 24.15 7.50
N ARG A 62 4.80 24.62 8.30
CA ARG A 62 6.23 24.55 7.97
C ARG A 62 6.73 23.11 7.92
N SER A 63 6.34 22.28 8.88
CA SER A 63 6.70 20.85 8.92
C SER A 63 6.17 20.12 7.68
N MET A 64 4.91 20.39 7.30
CA MET A 64 4.31 19.85 6.07
C MET A 64 5.06 20.32 4.82
N GLU A 65 5.32 21.62 4.67
CA GLU A 65 6.06 22.15 3.51
C GLU A 65 7.46 21.55 3.39
N ASN A 66 8.18 21.42 4.51
CA ASN A 66 9.52 20.83 4.55
C ASN A 66 9.50 19.34 4.21
N SER A 67 8.51 18.60 4.71
CA SER A 67 8.33 17.17 4.43
C SER A 67 8.04 16.91 2.96
N THR A 68 7.18 17.75 2.36
CA THR A 68 6.85 17.69 0.92
C THR A 68 8.05 18.07 0.06
N LYS A 69 8.77 19.15 0.39
CA LYS A 69 9.95 19.59 -0.39
C LYS A 69 11.12 18.59 -0.33
N SER A 70 11.32 17.94 0.82
CA SER A 70 12.40 16.97 1.00
C SER A 70 12.06 15.58 0.41
N GLY A 71 10.78 15.32 0.14
CA GLY A 71 10.30 13.99 -0.28
C GLY A 71 10.61 12.91 0.76
N PHE A 72 10.73 13.27 2.04
CA PHE A 72 11.18 12.36 3.10
C PHE A 72 10.28 11.13 3.22
N CYS A 73 8.96 11.35 3.29
CA CYS A 73 8.00 10.25 3.43
C CYS A 73 7.88 9.39 2.17
N GLU A 74 8.15 9.92 0.99
CA GLU A 74 8.12 9.16 -0.27
C GLU A 74 9.28 8.16 -0.34
N LYS A 75 10.44 8.50 0.27
CA LYS A 75 11.59 7.59 0.37
C LYS A 75 11.42 6.52 1.44
N GLU A 76 10.78 6.87 2.56
CA GLU A 76 10.53 5.95 3.68
C GLU A 76 9.37 4.97 3.41
N CYS A 77 8.47 5.30 2.48
CA CYS A 77 7.29 4.50 2.17
C CYS A 77 7.40 3.83 0.78
N PRO A 78 8.02 2.64 0.68
CA PRO A 78 8.05 1.89 -0.58
C PRO A 78 6.65 1.42 -0.99
N GLN A 79 6.48 1.18 -2.29
CA GLN A 79 5.24 0.61 -2.84
C GLN A 79 5.06 -0.84 -2.33
N PRO A 80 3.84 -1.25 -1.98
CA PRO A 80 3.55 -2.63 -1.57
C PRO A 80 3.65 -3.58 -2.76
N CYS A 81 4.10 -4.81 -2.52
CA CYS A 81 4.11 -5.86 -3.55
C CYS A 81 2.71 -6.41 -3.85
N HIS A 82 1.77 -6.28 -2.91
CA HIS A 82 0.40 -6.72 -3.07
C HIS A 82 -0.54 -5.54 -2.84
N GLU A 83 -1.23 -5.15 -3.91
CA GLU A 83 -2.22 -4.08 -3.89
C GLU A 83 -3.54 -4.59 -4.49
N GLN A 84 -4.65 -4.17 -3.87
CA GLN A 84 -5.99 -4.44 -4.38
C GLN A 84 -6.72 -3.10 -4.57
N GLY A 85 -6.95 -2.74 -5.83
CA GLY A 85 -7.73 -1.57 -6.21
C GLY A 85 -9.15 -1.94 -6.66
N TYR A 86 -10.10 -1.03 -6.46
CA TYR A 86 -11.46 -1.15 -7.00
C TYR A 86 -11.72 0.02 -7.95
N ILE A 87 -12.03 -0.28 -9.21
CA ILE A 87 -12.45 0.73 -10.18
C ILE A 87 -13.98 0.84 -10.08
N SER A 88 -14.46 1.91 -9.46
CA SER A 88 -15.90 2.15 -9.29
C SER A 88 -16.46 3.03 -10.41
N ARG A 89 -17.56 2.62 -11.04
CA ARG A 89 -18.36 3.49 -11.90
C ARG A 89 -19.57 4.00 -11.13
N VAL A 90 -19.71 5.32 -11.08
CA VAL A 90 -20.82 5.97 -10.37
C VAL A 90 -21.87 6.38 -11.39
N THR A 91 -23.10 5.91 -11.18
CA THR A 91 -24.27 6.38 -11.91
C THR A 91 -25.27 6.95 -10.91
N THR A 92 -25.88 8.08 -11.26
CA THR A 92 -26.83 8.77 -10.39
C THR A 92 -28.19 8.84 -11.06
N SER A 93 -29.25 8.62 -10.29
CA SER A 93 -30.62 8.77 -10.77
C SER A 93 -31.49 9.48 -9.75
N LEU A 94 -32.54 10.15 -10.22
CA LEU A 94 -33.47 10.85 -9.35
C LEU A 94 -34.29 9.85 -8.52
N TRP A 95 -34.09 9.87 -7.22
CA TRP A 95 -34.84 9.07 -6.26
C TRP A 95 -35.27 9.95 -5.07
N PRO A 96 -36.48 9.73 -4.49
CA PRO A 96 -37.54 8.84 -4.93
C PRO A 96 -38.46 9.48 -6.01
N ARG A 97 -39.12 8.62 -6.81
CA ARG A 97 -40.24 9.05 -7.66
C ARG A 97 -41.43 9.43 -6.78
N THR A 98 -42.14 10.51 -7.11
CA THR A 98 -43.25 11.04 -6.30
C THR A 98 -44.35 9.99 -6.08
N SER A 99 -44.69 9.21 -7.11
CA SER A 99 -45.67 8.13 -7.03
C SER A 99 -45.23 6.92 -6.21
N TYR A 100 -43.91 6.72 -6.06
CA TYR A 100 -43.36 5.63 -5.27
C TYR A 100 -43.17 6.01 -3.79
N TYR A 101 -42.99 7.31 -3.52
CA TYR A 101 -42.73 7.85 -2.18
C TYR A 101 -43.78 7.42 -1.14
N ASN A 102 -45.06 7.54 -1.49
CA ASN A 102 -46.14 7.21 -0.56
C ASN A 102 -46.12 5.73 -0.11
N ARG A 103 -45.61 4.81 -0.94
CA ARG A 103 -45.50 3.39 -0.56
C ARG A 103 -44.30 3.10 0.34
N ILE A 104 -43.17 3.78 0.11
CA ILE A 104 -41.97 3.58 0.93
C ILE A 104 -42.05 4.31 2.26
N LYS A 105 -42.82 5.41 2.32
CA LYS A 105 -43.07 6.17 3.54
C LYS A 105 -43.66 5.30 4.65
N ASP A 106 -44.73 4.57 4.35
CA ASP A 106 -45.41 3.69 5.31
C ASP A 106 -44.49 2.56 5.84
N LEU A 107 -43.55 2.09 5.01
CA LEU A 107 -42.57 1.08 5.40
C LEU A 107 -41.49 1.66 6.33
N TRP A 108 -40.99 2.86 6.03
CA TRP A 108 -40.00 3.53 6.86
C TRP A 108 -40.53 3.97 8.21
N GLU A 109 -41.76 4.49 8.26
CA GLU A 109 -42.42 4.86 9.53
C GLU A 109 -42.48 3.67 10.50
N ARG A 110 -42.64 2.44 9.97
CA ARG A 110 -42.65 1.22 10.77
C ARG A 110 -41.25 0.74 11.16
N GLN A 111 -40.27 0.88 10.26
CA GLN A 111 -38.92 0.34 10.46
C GLN A 111 -38.02 1.27 11.28
N PHE A 112 -38.22 2.59 11.19
CA PHE A 112 -37.38 3.61 11.83
C PHE A 112 -38.24 4.67 12.53
N PRO A 113 -38.86 4.34 13.68
CA PRO A 113 -39.78 5.24 14.39
C PRO A 113 -39.12 6.49 14.97
N SER A 114 -37.79 6.53 15.09
CA SER A 114 -37.01 7.65 15.61
C SER A 114 -36.56 8.66 14.55
N MET A 115 -36.85 8.40 13.28
CA MET A 115 -36.43 9.27 12.17
C MET A 115 -37.54 10.29 11.89
N GLU A 116 -37.22 11.59 11.91
CA GLU A 116 -38.18 12.64 11.53
C GLU A 116 -38.75 12.32 10.15
N THR A 117 -40.06 12.05 10.11
CA THR A 117 -40.69 11.54 8.92
C THR A 117 -40.84 12.66 7.92
N ILE A 118 -39.98 12.66 6.91
CA ILE A 118 -40.06 13.56 5.78
C ILE A 118 -41.46 13.44 5.17
N ARG A 119 -42.24 14.52 5.16
CA ARG A 119 -43.68 14.43 4.86
C ARG A 119 -43.93 14.41 3.36
N GLU A 120 -43.06 15.06 2.60
CA GLU A 120 -43.20 15.27 1.17
C GLU A 120 -42.10 14.59 0.35
N ALA A 121 -42.47 14.11 -0.85
CA ALA A 121 -41.52 13.52 -1.79
C ALA A 121 -40.44 14.52 -2.27
N ARG A 122 -40.72 15.84 -2.20
CA ARG A 122 -39.77 16.89 -2.60
C ARG A 122 -38.66 17.04 -1.58
N GLU A 123 -39.02 17.09 -0.31
CA GLU A 123 -38.09 17.12 0.83
C GLU A 123 -37.27 15.82 0.91
N ALA A 124 -37.87 14.70 0.54
CA ALA A 124 -37.18 13.41 0.48
C ALA A 124 -36.05 13.42 -0.57
N ARG A 125 -36.23 14.11 -1.70
CA ARG A 125 -35.21 14.22 -2.74
C ARG A 125 -34.02 15.08 -2.35
N THR A 126 -34.21 16.04 -1.44
CA THR A 126 -33.14 16.94 -1.00
C THR A 126 -32.37 16.37 0.19
N ASN A 127 -33.04 15.58 1.03
CA ASN A 127 -32.47 15.12 2.30
C ASN A 127 -32.08 13.63 2.29
N LEU A 128 -32.59 12.82 1.36
CA LEU A 128 -32.31 11.39 1.31
C LEU A 128 -31.48 11.02 0.08
N ALA A 129 -30.47 10.18 0.33
CA ALA A 129 -29.68 9.54 -0.71
C ALA A 129 -29.83 8.02 -0.59
N LYS A 130 -30.10 7.36 -1.72
CA LYS A 130 -30.06 5.90 -1.82
C LYS A 130 -28.74 5.50 -2.47
N LEU A 131 -27.92 4.76 -1.74
CA LEU A 131 -26.66 4.21 -2.24
C LEU A 131 -26.82 2.71 -2.49
N GLU A 132 -26.60 2.27 -3.73
CA GLU A 132 -26.56 0.86 -4.11
C GLU A 132 -25.16 0.52 -4.61
N VAL A 133 -24.49 -0.41 -3.93
CA VAL A 133 -23.13 -0.86 -4.29
C VAL A 133 -23.24 -2.30 -4.76
N TYR A 134 -22.84 -2.56 -6.01
CA TYR A 134 -22.86 -3.87 -6.63
C TYR A 134 -21.68 -4.01 -7.60
N TYR A 135 -21.28 -5.25 -7.88
CA TYR A 135 -20.29 -5.55 -8.91
C TYR A 135 -20.93 -5.48 -10.29
N GLU A 136 -20.36 -4.71 -11.21
CA GLU A 136 -20.82 -4.61 -12.60
C GLU A 136 -20.70 -5.97 -13.31
N GLU A 137 -19.58 -6.66 -13.09
CA GLU A 137 -19.31 -8.02 -13.55
C GLU A 137 -18.60 -8.81 -12.45
N LEU A 138 -18.76 -10.14 -12.44
CA LEU A 138 -18.07 -11.06 -11.51
C LEU A 138 -16.62 -11.35 -11.93
N ASN A 139 -16.00 -10.43 -12.67
CA ASN A 139 -14.66 -10.55 -13.20
C ASN A 139 -13.71 -9.70 -12.35
N TYR A 140 -12.48 -10.20 -12.15
CA TYR A 140 -11.40 -9.43 -11.54
C TYR A 140 -10.19 -9.44 -12.47
N GLU A 141 -9.47 -8.33 -12.49
CA GLU A 141 -8.20 -8.21 -13.20
C GLU A 141 -7.06 -8.44 -12.22
N SER A 142 -6.15 -9.37 -12.54
CA SER A 142 -4.94 -9.62 -11.76
C SER A 142 -3.71 -9.28 -12.60
N VAL A 143 -2.97 -8.25 -12.18
CA VAL A 143 -1.69 -7.89 -12.76
C VAL A 143 -0.59 -8.44 -11.86
N VAL A 144 0.24 -9.32 -12.40
CA VAL A 144 1.37 -9.92 -11.69
C VAL A 144 2.64 -9.68 -12.48
N GLU A 145 3.62 -9.05 -11.84
CA GLU A 145 4.94 -8.85 -12.43
C GLU A 145 5.80 -10.11 -12.20
N SER A 146 6.41 -10.61 -13.28
CA SER A 146 7.32 -11.75 -13.25
C SER A 146 8.67 -11.35 -13.85
N PRO A 147 9.78 -11.96 -13.39
CA PRO A 147 11.10 -11.65 -13.93
C PRO A 147 11.17 -11.98 -15.42
N SER A 148 11.89 -11.15 -16.20
CA SER A 148 11.98 -11.31 -17.65
C SER A 148 12.84 -12.51 -18.09
N GLN A 149 13.74 -12.98 -17.23
CA GLN A 149 14.56 -14.17 -17.44
C GLN A 149 14.69 -14.90 -16.12
N ASP A 150 14.42 -16.21 -16.15
CA ASP A 150 14.70 -17.06 -15.01
C ASP A 150 16.20 -17.44 -14.98
N VAL A 151 16.66 -17.96 -13.85
CA VAL A 151 18.04 -18.45 -13.70
C VAL A 151 18.39 -19.52 -14.73
N TRP A 152 17.40 -20.33 -15.11
CA TRP A 152 17.54 -21.36 -16.14
C TRP A 152 17.69 -20.77 -17.54
N ASP A 153 16.98 -19.67 -17.84
CA ASP A 153 17.10 -18.98 -19.12
C ASP A 153 18.47 -18.32 -19.26
N LEU A 154 18.99 -17.72 -18.19
CA LEU A 154 20.34 -17.18 -18.15
C LEU A 154 21.38 -18.25 -18.42
N LEU A 155 21.26 -19.42 -17.76
CA LEU A 155 22.18 -20.53 -17.94
C LEU A 155 22.12 -21.10 -19.37
N SER A 156 20.91 -21.20 -19.93
CA SER A 156 20.69 -21.62 -21.31
C SER A 156 21.32 -20.64 -22.32
N ASN A 157 21.16 -19.33 -22.11
CA ASN A 157 21.76 -18.32 -22.97
C ASN A 157 23.30 -18.35 -22.93
N ILE A 158 23.88 -18.49 -21.74
CA ILE A 158 25.35 -18.60 -21.58
C ILE A 158 25.86 -19.89 -22.24
N GLY A 159 25.22 -21.02 -21.95
CA GLY A 159 25.59 -22.32 -22.50
C GLY A 159 25.44 -22.38 -24.02
N GLY A 160 24.36 -21.81 -24.56
CA GLY A 160 24.13 -21.70 -26.01
C GLY A 160 25.17 -20.83 -26.69
N THR A 161 25.52 -19.69 -26.09
CA THR A 161 26.55 -18.78 -26.64
C THR A 161 27.93 -19.46 -26.61
N LEU A 162 28.33 -20.05 -25.49
CA LEU A 162 29.62 -20.74 -25.36
C LEU A 162 29.70 -21.98 -26.25
N GLY A 163 28.61 -22.73 -26.38
CA GLY A 163 28.51 -23.89 -27.26
C GLY A 163 28.61 -23.51 -28.73
N LEU A 164 28.01 -22.39 -29.15
CA LEU A 164 28.03 -21.94 -30.54
C LEU A 164 29.39 -21.37 -30.96
N TYR A 165 30.00 -20.53 -30.13
CA TYR A 165 31.24 -19.83 -30.49
C TYR A 165 32.52 -20.61 -30.18
N VAL A 166 32.55 -21.33 -29.06
CA VAL A 166 33.75 -22.02 -28.56
C VAL A 166 33.64 -23.54 -28.72
N GLY A 167 32.43 -24.07 -28.94
CA GLY A 167 32.19 -25.52 -28.91
C GLY A 167 32.24 -26.12 -27.50
N MET A 168 32.15 -25.27 -26.47
CA MET A 168 32.25 -25.68 -25.08
C MET A 168 30.94 -26.34 -24.62
N SER A 169 31.05 -27.50 -23.97
CA SER A 169 29.92 -28.25 -23.42
C SER A 169 30.14 -28.61 -21.96
N PHE A 170 29.11 -29.14 -21.29
CA PHE A 170 29.23 -29.59 -19.89
C PHE A 170 30.35 -30.63 -19.71
N LEU A 171 30.59 -31.48 -20.72
CA LEU A 171 31.68 -32.47 -20.69
C LEU A 171 33.06 -31.80 -20.69
N THR A 172 33.25 -30.73 -21.48
CA THR A 172 34.52 -29.98 -21.51
C THR A 172 34.85 -29.32 -20.16
N ILE A 173 33.83 -28.91 -19.38
CA ILE A 173 34.04 -28.43 -18.00
C ILE A 173 34.56 -29.56 -17.10
N GLY A 174 33.99 -30.76 -17.24
CA GLY A 174 34.46 -31.95 -16.53
C GLY A 174 35.93 -32.28 -16.83
N GLU A 175 36.34 -32.18 -18.09
CA GLU A 175 37.74 -32.38 -18.50
C GLU A 175 38.68 -31.33 -17.87
N PHE A 176 38.29 -30.05 -17.83
CA PHE A 176 39.07 -29.02 -17.15
C PHE A 176 39.23 -29.27 -15.65
N ILE A 177 38.16 -29.74 -14.99
CA ILE A 177 38.19 -30.09 -13.57
C ILE A 177 39.12 -31.26 -13.31
N GLU A 178 39.05 -32.33 -14.13
CA GLU A 178 39.96 -33.47 -14.04
C GLU A 178 41.42 -33.02 -14.23
N LEU A 179 41.69 -32.20 -15.24
CA LEU A 179 43.01 -31.65 -15.51
C LEU A 179 43.54 -30.83 -14.33
N PHE A 180 42.68 -30.00 -13.72
CA PHE A 180 43.02 -29.20 -12.55
C PHE A 180 43.41 -30.08 -11.36
N PHE A 181 42.62 -31.12 -11.06
CA PHE A 181 42.95 -32.07 -9.98
C PHE A 181 44.25 -32.83 -10.26
N ARG A 182 44.48 -33.28 -11.51
CA ARG A 182 45.76 -33.92 -11.88
C ARG A 182 46.94 -32.97 -11.70
N CYS A 183 46.81 -31.70 -12.10
CA CYS A 183 47.85 -30.70 -11.92
C CYS A 183 48.18 -30.42 -10.44
N ILE A 184 47.20 -30.45 -9.54
CA ILE A 184 47.43 -30.30 -8.09
C ILE A 184 48.05 -31.56 -7.47
N ALA A 185 47.69 -32.75 -7.96
CA ALA A 185 48.23 -34.01 -7.45
C ALA A 185 49.68 -34.29 -7.91
N LEU A 186 50.10 -33.74 -9.06
CA LEU A 186 51.46 -33.90 -9.60
C LEU A 186 52.60 -33.32 -8.73
N PRO A 187 52.52 -32.10 -8.14
CA PRO A 187 53.56 -31.61 -7.24
C PRO A 187 53.69 -32.47 -5.98
N HIS A 188 52.63 -33.13 -5.52
CA HIS A 188 52.69 -34.02 -4.36
C HIS A 188 53.42 -35.35 -4.67
N LYS A 189 53.29 -35.89 -5.89
CA LYS A 189 54.01 -37.11 -6.29
C LYS A 189 55.49 -36.89 -6.58
N ARG A 190 55.89 -35.68 -7.02
CA ARG A 190 57.29 -35.36 -7.33
C ARG A 190 58.16 -35.12 -6.09
N ILE A 191 57.56 -34.83 -4.93
CA ILE A 191 58.26 -34.60 -3.65
C ILE A 191 58.53 -35.93 -2.89
N TYR A 192 57.72 -36.97 -3.09
CA TYR A 192 57.89 -38.28 -2.44
C TYR A 192 58.72 -39.30 -3.26
N SER A 193 59.32 -38.88 -4.39
CA SER A 193 60.14 -39.74 -5.26
C SER A 193 61.54 -39.21 -5.50
N VAL A 194 62.15 -38.54 -4.50
CA VAL A 194 63.58 -38.24 -4.43
C VAL A 194 64.16 -38.97 -3.22
#